data_AF-A0A954JR88-F1
#
_entry.id   AF-A0A954JR88-F1
#
_cell.length_a   1.000
_cell.length_b   1.000
_cell.length_c   1.000
_cell.angle_alpha   90.00
_cell.angle_beta   90.00
_cell.angle_gamma   90.00
#
_symmetry.space_group_name_H-M   'P 1'
#
loop_
_entity.id
_entity.type
_entity.pdbx_description
1 polymer ?
#
loop_
_entity_poly.entity_id
_entity_poly.type
_entity_poly.pdbx_seq_one_letter_code
_entity_poly.pdbx_strand_id
1 'polypeptide(L)'
;MPVTAHFLAYLFPALHWLAVSERGVAVWACMVFAFVVVPLLDQVATPERRDPSPGPHRRLFDLPLVPWLFLETWLLAFTLQAVTEAAPAGAMECFALAFSTALVTGAGGITIAHELMHRREAWARAMAEVLMSLTLYGHFVIEHVHGHHRHVATPRDP
;
A
#
# COMPACT_ATOMS: atom_id res chain seq x y z
N MET A 1 -1.79 -6.17 16.48
CA MET A 1 -2.23 -7.11 15.43
C MET A 1 -1.29 -8.31 15.46
N PRO A 2 -1.79 -9.55 15.40
CA PRO A 2 -0.92 -10.71 15.28
C PRO A 2 -0.05 -10.55 14.02
N VAL A 3 1.20 -11.03 14.07
CA VAL A 3 2.17 -10.95 12.96
C VAL A 3 1.55 -11.45 11.64
N THR A 4 0.68 -12.46 11.72
CA THR A 4 -0.07 -13.00 10.58
C THR A 4 -1.00 -11.97 9.94
N ALA A 5 -1.71 -11.16 10.71
CA ALA A 5 -2.62 -10.13 10.20
C ALA A 5 -1.86 -8.98 9.53
N HIS A 6 -0.68 -8.61 10.03
CA HIS A 6 0.20 -7.66 9.35
C HIS A 6 0.58 -8.16 7.95
N PHE A 7 0.87 -9.45 7.82
CA PHE A 7 1.30 -10.00 6.54
C PHE A 7 0.17 -10.19 5.51
N LEU A 8 -1.11 -10.16 5.93
CA LEU A 8 -2.26 -10.23 5.03
C LEU A 8 -2.31 -9.07 4.03
N ALA A 9 -1.83 -7.88 4.42
CA ALA A 9 -1.76 -6.74 3.52
C ALA A 9 -0.83 -6.98 2.32
N TYR A 10 0.13 -7.90 2.42
CA TYR A 10 1.02 -8.24 1.30
C TYR A 10 0.41 -9.23 0.31
N LEU A 11 -0.87 -9.62 0.50
CA LEU A 11 -1.63 -10.33 -0.53
C LEU A 11 -2.17 -9.39 -1.61
N PHE A 12 -2.31 -8.08 -1.34
CA PHE A 12 -2.80 -7.11 -2.32
C PHE A 12 -2.02 -7.12 -3.65
N PRO A 13 -0.67 -7.13 -3.67
CA PRO A 13 0.11 -7.24 -4.90
C PRO A 13 -0.24 -8.49 -5.73
N ALA A 14 -0.38 -9.66 -5.09
CA ALA A 14 -0.68 -10.91 -5.77
C ALA A 14 -2.11 -10.93 -6.33
N LEU A 15 -3.08 -10.41 -5.56
CA LEU A 15 -4.46 -10.26 -5.99
C LEU A 15 -4.59 -9.25 -7.15
N HIS A 16 -3.80 -8.18 -7.12
CA HIS A 16 -3.77 -7.20 -8.20
C HIS A 16 -3.14 -7.78 -9.47
N TRP A 17 -2.06 -8.54 -9.34
CA TRP A 17 -1.48 -9.27 -10.46
C TRP A 17 -2.50 -10.24 -11.10
N LEU A 18 -3.26 -10.98 -10.27
CA LEU A 18 -4.34 -11.84 -10.74
C LEU A 18 -5.45 -11.04 -11.45
N ALA A 19 -5.86 -9.90 -10.88
CA ALA A 19 -6.86 -9.01 -11.47
C ALA A 19 -6.47 -8.54 -12.87
N VAL A 20 -5.21 -8.13 -13.06
CA VAL A 20 -4.69 -7.65 -14.35
C VAL A 20 -4.51 -8.80 -15.35
N SER A 21 -4.08 -9.97 -14.89
CA SER A 21 -3.79 -11.13 -15.75
C SER A 21 -5.05 -11.85 -16.25
N GLU A 22 -5.99 -12.14 -15.36
CA GLU A 22 -7.18 -12.95 -15.67
C GLU A 22 -8.39 -12.11 -16.11
N ARG A 23 -8.45 -10.84 -15.67
CA ARG A 23 -9.58 -9.93 -15.93
C ARG A 23 -10.92 -10.55 -15.47
N GLY A 24 -12.03 -10.14 -16.09
CA GLY A 24 -13.37 -10.68 -15.79
C GLY A 24 -13.78 -10.43 -14.34
N VAL A 25 -14.07 -11.50 -13.59
CA VAL A 25 -14.44 -11.39 -12.16
C VAL A 25 -13.22 -11.12 -11.27
N ALA A 26 -12.00 -11.50 -11.71
CA ALA A 26 -10.79 -11.36 -10.92
C ALA A 26 -10.44 -9.90 -10.60
N VAL A 27 -10.89 -8.94 -11.42
CA VAL A 27 -10.68 -7.49 -11.18
C VAL A 27 -11.24 -7.01 -9.85
N TRP A 28 -12.20 -7.73 -9.28
CA TRP A 28 -12.81 -7.41 -7.99
C TRP A 28 -12.08 -8.03 -6.79
N ALA A 29 -11.08 -8.89 -7.01
CA ALA A 29 -10.42 -9.67 -5.96
C ALA A 29 -9.82 -8.78 -4.87
N CYS A 30 -9.12 -7.69 -5.22
CA CYS A 30 -8.58 -6.74 -4.26
C CYS A 30 -9.66 -6.03 -3.45
N MET A 31 -10.77 -5.63 -4.08
CA MET A 31 -11.88 -4.96 -3.39
C MET A 31 -12.59 -5.91 -2.42
N VAL A 32 -12.92 -7.11 -2.88
CA VAL A 32 -13.54 -8.15 -2.02
C VAL A 32 -12.60 -8.47 -0.87
N PHE A 33 -11.30 -8.59 -1.12
CA PHE A 33 -10.33 -8.83 -0.07
C PHE A 33 -10.27 -7.68 0.95
N ALA A 34 -10.15 -6.43 0.49
CA ALA A 34 -10.06 -5.24 1.35
C ALA A 34 -11.31 -4.97 2.19
N PHE A 35 -12.50 -5.10 1.59
CA PHE A 35 -13.75 -4.62 2.20
C PHE A 35 -14.68 -5.73 2.69
N VAL A 36 -14.40 -6.99 2.35
CA VAL A 36 -15.18 -8.14 2.83
C VAL A 36 -14.29 -9.05 3.65
N VAL A 37 -13.22 -9.58 3.07
CA VAL A 37 -12.38 -10.59 3.73
C VAL A 37 -11.67 -10.00 4.94
N VAL A 38 -10.95 -8.88 4.79
CA VAL A 38 -10.21 -8.27 5.90
C VAL A 38 -11.14 -7.87 7.06
N PRO A 39 -12.28 -7.19 6.85
CA PRO A 39 -13.20 -6.87 7.95
C PRO A 39 -13.83 -8.10 8.62
N LEU A 40 -14.10 -9.18 7.88
CA LEU A 40 -14.59 -10.42 8.47
C LEU A 40 -13.50 -11.13 9.29
N LEU A 41 -12.26 -11.12 8.81
CA LEU A 41 -11.11 -11.63 9.55
C LEU A 41 -10.85 -10.84 10.82
N ASP A 42 -11.02 -9.52 10.76
CA ASP A 42 -10.85 -8.64 11.93
C ASP A 42 -11.90 -8.91 13.02
N GLN A 43 -13.15 -9.23 12.64
CA GLN A 43 -14.21 -9.58 13.59
C GLN A 43 -13.94 -10.87 14.38
N VAL A 44 -13.21 -11.83 13.78
CA VAL A 44 -12.86 -13.09 14.45
C VAL A 44 -11.46 -13.06 15.07
N ALA A 45 -10.63 -12.07 14.69
CA ALA A 45 -9.31 -11.88 15.27
C ALA A 45 -9.44 -11.40 16.71
N THR A 46 -8.69 -12.01 17.63
CA THR A 46 -8.65 -11.54 19.01
C THR A 46 -7.75 -10.29 19.08
N PRO A 47 -8.19 -9.16 19.66
CA PRO A 47 -7.37 -7.97 19.78
C PRO A 47 -6.18 -8.24 20.70
N GLU A 48 -4.98 -8.36 20.15
CA GLU A 48 -3.77 -8.35 20.97
C GLU A 48 -3.51 -6.92 21.46
N ARG A 49 -3.73 -6.67 22.75
CA ARG A 49 -3.32 -5.46 23.48
C ARG A 49 -1.81 -5.46 23.79
N ARG A 50 -0.98 -5.91 22.84
CA ARG A 50 0.46 -5.83 23.00
C ARG A 50 0.93 -4.56 22.32
N ASP A 51 1.30 -3.58 23.14
CA ASP A 51 2.22 -2.53 22.74
C ASP A 51 3.42 -3.22 22.05
N PRO A 52 3.85 -2.81 20.83
CA PRO A 52 5.06 -3.35 20.23
C PRO A 52 6.27 -2.96 21.09
N SER A 53 6.44 -3.64 22.22
CA SER A 53 7.64 -3.59 23.04
C SER A 53 8.83 -3.90 22.13
N PRO A 54 9.97 -3.22 22.27
CA PRO A 54 11.15 -3.45 21.44
C PRO A 54 11.62 -4.90 21.61
N GLY A 55 11.17 -5.75 20.70
CA GLY A 55 11.39 -7.19 20.70
C GLY A 55 12.02 -7.65 19.40
N PRO A 56 12.51 -8.91 19.35
CA PRO A 56 13.25 -9.46 18.20
C PRO A 56 12.46 -9.43 16.88
N HIS A 57 11.13 -9.33 16.93
CA HIS A 57 10.26 -9.31 15.76
C HIS A 57 10.21 -7.98 15.00
N ARG A 58 10.78 -6.88 15.53
CA ARG A 58 10.75 -5.56 14.86
C ARG A 58 11.32 -5.61 13.44
N ARG A 59 12.36 -6.40 13.21
CA ARG A 59 12.99 -6.57 11.88
C ARG A 59 12.10 -7.30 10.87
N LEU A 60 11.12 -8.11 11.33
CA LEU A 60 10.20 -8.80 10.44
C LEU A 60 9.23 -7.83 9.77
N PHE A 61 8.82 -6.77 10.48
CA PHE A 61 7.96 -5.72 9.93
C PHE A 61 8.70 -4.82 8.92
N ASP A 62 10.02 -4.74 9.00
CA ASP A 62 10.85 -4.00 8.04
C ASP A 62 11.11 -4.79 6.74
N LEU A 63 10.95 -6.13 6.76
CA LEU A 63 11.25 -7.02 5.64
C LEU A 63 10.58 -6.59 4.32
N PRO A 64 9.31 -6.15 4.31
CA PRO A 64 8.63 -5.82 3.06
C PRO A 64 8.94 -4.42 2.52
N LEU A 65 9.52 -3.51 3.34
CA LEU A 65 9.64 -2.09 3.00
C LEU A 65 10.45 -1.86 1.71
N VAL A 66 11.60 -2.54 1.59
CA VAL A 66 12.49 -2.37 0.43
C VAL A 66 11.96 -3.08 -0.83
N PRO A 67 11.56 -4.37 -0.77
CA PRO A 67 10.99 -5.06 -1.93
C PRO A 67 9.74 -4.39 -2.48
N TRP A 68 8.95 -3.72 -1.63
CA TRP A 68 7.71 -3.09 -2.05
C TRP A 68 7.89 -2.05 -3.15
N LEU A 69 8.93 -1.21 -3.09
CA LEU A 69 9.20 -0.22 -4.14
C LEU A 69 9.34 -0.88 -5.51
N PHE A 70 10.13 -1.94 -5.60
CA PHE A 70 10.36 -2.64 -6.86
C PHE A 70 9.09 -3.36 -7.33
N LEU A 71 8.37 -3.98 -6.40
CA LEU A 71 7.13 -4.70 -6.70
C LEU A 71 6.02 -3.75 -7.19
N GLU A 72 5.82 -2.62 -6.51
CA GLU A 72 4.82 -1.61 -6.89
C GLU A 72 5.17 -0.99 -8.24
N THR A 73 6.42 -0.62 -8.46
CA THR A 73 6.89 -0.06 -9.74
C THR A 73 6.64 -1.05 -10.88
N TRP A 74 6.97 -2.33 -10.67
CA TRP A 74 6.74 -3.38 -11.65
C TRP A 74 5.24 -3.60 -11.91
N LEU A 75 4.40 -3.65 -10.86
CA LEU A 75 2.95 -3.82 -11.00
C LEU A 75 2.30 -2.66 -11.74
N LEU A 76 2.74 -1.43 -11.49
CA LEU A 76 2.26 -0.25 -12.21
C LEU A 76 2.61 -0.34 -13.70
N ALA A 77 3.87 -0.66 -14.02
CA ALA A 77 4.31 -0.84 -15.41
C ALA A 77 3.55 -1.99 -16.10
N PHE A 78 3.39 -3.12 -15.41
CA PHE A 78 2.63 -4.28 -15.90
C PHE A 78 1.16 -3.92 -16.17
N THR A 79 0.51 -3.20 -15.25
CA THR A 79 -0.87 -2.75 -15.41
C THR A 79 -1.01 -1.81 -16.61
N LEU A 80 -0.12 -0.83 -16.73
CA LEU A 80 -0.12 0.12 -17.85
C LEU A 80 0.08 -0.58 -19.20
N GLN A 81 1.00 -1.54 -19.26
CA GLN A 81 1.22 -2.35 -20.46
C GLN A 81 -0.05 -3.14 -20.79
N ALA A 82 -0.61 -3.87 -19.82
CA ALA A 82 -1.79 -4.72 -20.03
C ALA A 82 -3.02 -3.95 -20.49
N VAL A 83 -3.26 -2.73 -19.97
CA VAL A 83 -4.40 -1.90 -20.41
C VAL A 83 -4.16 -1.23 -21.76
N THR A 84 -2.89 -1.04 -22.16
CA THR A 84 -2.51 -0.51 -23.48
C THR A 84 -2.65 -1.59 -24.55
N GLU A 85 -2.27 -2.83 -24.25
CA GLU A 85 -2.42 -3.97 -25.16
C GLU A 85 -3.89 -4.38 -25.33
N ALA A 86 -4.67 -4.34 -24.25
CA ALA A 86 -6.08 -4.65 -24.26
C ALA A 86 -6.85 -3.66 -23.38
N ALA A 87 -7.66 -2.82 -24.00
CA ALA A 87 -8.53 -1.90 -23.25
C ALA A 87 -9.49 -2.69 -22.34
N PRO A 88 -9.82 -2.18 -21.13
CA PRO A 88 -10.86 -2.76 -20.30
C PRO A 88 -12.18 -2.91 -21.08
N ALA A 89 -12.91 -4.01 -20.88
CA ALA A 89 -14.14 -4.33 -21.62
C ALA A 89 -15.28 -3.33 -21.38
N GLY A 90 -15.18 -2.50 -20.34
CA GLY A 90 -16.12 -1.43 -20.07
C GLY A 90 -15.77 -0.64 -18.81
N ALA A 91 -16.65 0.31 -18.47
CA ALA A 91 -16.44 1.22 -17.34
C ALA A 91 -16.26 0.50 -15.99
N MET A 92 -16.95 -0.62 -15.78
CA MET A 92 -16.84 -1.39 -14.53
C MET A 92 -15.51 -2.12 -14.39
N GLU A 93 -15.00 -2.72 -15.47
CA GLU A 93 -13.68 -3.34 -15.43
C GLU A 93 -12.59 -2.27 -15.27
N CYS A 94 -12.72 -1.14 -15.97
CA CYS A 94 -11.81 0.00 -15.84
C CYS A 94 -11.78 0.51 -14.38
N PHE A 95 -12.97 0.73 -13.79
CA PHE A 95 -13.09 1.14 -12.40
C PHE A 95 -12.45 0.14 -11.45
N ALA A 96 -12.75 -1.16 -11.58
CA ALA A 96 -12.23 -2.19 -10.69
C ALA A 96 -10.70 -2.33 -10.80
N LEU A 97 -10.13 -2.25 -12.01
CA LEU A 97 -8.69 -2.25 -12.21
C LEU A 97 -8.03 -1.00 -11.60
N ALA A 98 -8.57 0.19 -11.86
CA ALA A 98 -8.06 1.43 -11.29
C ALA A 98 -8.14 1.42 -9.76
N PHE A 99 -9.24 0.92 -9.20
CA PHE A 99 -9.43 0.78 -7.77
C PHE A 99 -8.45 -0.25 -7.18
N SER A 100 -8.24 -1.37 -7.86
CA SER A 100 -7.25 -2.37 -7.45
C SER A 100 -5.83 -1.80 -7.45
N THR A 101 -5.46 -0.99 -8.45
CA THR A 101 -4.17 -0.29 -8.47
C THR A 101 -4.08 0.69 -7.30
N ALA A 102 -5.15 1.46 -7.03
CA ALA A 102 -5.20 2.40 -5.91
C ALA A 102 -5.09 1.71 -4.53
N LEU A 103 -5.59 0.48 -4.37
CA LEU A 103 -5.38 -0.28 -3.12
C LEU A 103 -3.90 -0.65 -2.92
N VAL A 104 -3.21 -1.07 -3.98
CA VAL A 104 -1.78 -1.40 -3.89
C VAL A 104 -0.97 -0.14 -3.61
N THR A 105 -1.09 0.90 -4.45
CA THR A 105 -0.26 2.11 -4.34
C THR A 105 -0.69 3.01 -3.18
N GLY A 106 -1.99 3.20 -2.98
CA GLY A 106 -2.55 4.06 -1.95
C GLY A 106 -2.51 3.43 -0.56
N ALA A 107 -3.14 2.27 -0.36
CA ALA A 107 -3.18 1.66 0.98
C ALA A 107 -1.84 1.03 1.36
N GLY A 108 -1.16 0.35 0.43
CA GLY A 108 0.14 -0.26 0.67
C GLY A 108 1.31 0.72 0.52
N GLY A 109 1.44 1.35 -0.66
CA GLY A 109 2.55 2.24 -1.02
C GLY A 109 2.70 3.43 -0.09
N ILE A 110 1.61 4.17 0.21
CA ILE A 110 1.66 5.31 1.15
C ILE A 110 2.02 4.85 2.56
N THR A 111 1.49 3.71 3.03
CA THR A 111 1.82 3.18 4.37
C THR A 111 3.31 2.87 4.50
N ILE A 112 3.89 2.26 3.47
CA ILE A 112 5.32 1.93 3.45
C ILE A 112 6.18 3.18 3.29
N ALA A 113 5.75 4.13 2.44
CA ALA A 113 6.40 5.43 2.31
C ALA A 113 6.37 6.22 3.63
N HIS A 114 5.26 6.18 4.37
CA HIS A 114 5.12 6.79 5.69
C HIS A 114 6.17 6.24 6.66
N GLU A 115 6.33 4.92 6.73
CA GLU A 115 7.34 4.33 7.60
C GLU A 115 8.76 4.72 7.16
N LEU A 116 9.03 4.69 5.86
CA LEU A 116 10.35 5.00 5.29
C LEU A 116 10.74 6.48 5.44
N MET A 117 9.80 7.43 5.35
CA MET A 117 10.12 8.85 5.47
C MET A 117 10.53 9.26 6.90
N HIS A 118 10.13 8.50 7.91
CA HIS A 118 10.57 8.69 9.30
C HIS A 118 11.93 8.08 9.63
N ARG A 119 12.51 7.29 8.71
CA ARG A 119 13.83 6.69 8.91
C ARG A 119 14.94 7.74 8.72
N ARG A 120 16.05 7.57 9.45
CA ARG A 120 17.16 8.56 9.47
C ARG A 120 18.02 8.44 8.20
N GLU A 121 18.10 7.23 7.69
CA GLU A 121 18.88 6.84 6.52
C GLU A 121 18.39 7.59 5.27
N ALA A 122 19.32 8.19 4.52
CA ALA A 122 18.98 8.97 3.33
C ALA A 122 18.36 8.10 2.22
N TRP A 123 18.81 6.85 2.07
CA TRP A 123 18.24 5.93 1.08
C TRP A 123 16.77 5.61 1.37
N ALA A 124 16.39 5.48 2.65
CA ALA A 124 15.01 5.18 3.04
C ALA A 124 14.08 6.35 2.69
N ARG A 125 14.50 7.57 3.00
CA ARG A 125 13.77 8.79 2.63
C ARG A 125 13.65 8.96 1.11
N ALA A 126 14.72 8.69 0.35
CA ALA A 126 14.66 8.70 -1.11
C ALA A 126 13.66 7.66 -1.65
N MET A 127 13.60 6.46 -1.06
CA MET A 127 12.59 5.46 -1.43
C MET A 127 11.16 5.92 -1.11
N ALA A 128 10.95 6.59 0.02
CA ALA A 128 9.65 7.17 0.34
C ALA A 128 9.21 8.24 -0.67
N GLU A 129 10.13 9.12 -1.09
CA GLU A 129 9.86 10.12 -2.13
C GLU A 129 9.50 9.49 -3.47
N VAL A 130 10.19 8.41 -3.87
CA VAL A 130 9.85 7.66 -5.09
C VAL A 130 8.47 7.01 -4.97
N LEU A 131 8.18 6.30 -3.87
CA LEU A 131 6.86 5.68 -3.64
C LEU A 131 5.73 6.71 -3.64
N MET A 132 5.91 7.85 -2.97
CA MET A 132 4.91 8.93 -3.00
C MET A 132 4.77 9.56 -4.39
N SER A 133 5.82 9.57 -5.20
CA SER A 133 5.74 10.02 -6.59
C SER A 133 4.93 9.06 -7.46
N LEU A 134 5.01 7.75 -7.21
CA LEU A 134 4.21 6.73 -7.92
C LEU A 134 2.70 6.85 -7.65
N THR A 135 2.33 7.44 -6.50
CA THR A 135 0.93 7.77 -6.17
C THR A 135 0.52 9.18 -6.61
N LEU A 136 1.38 9.89 -7.36
CA LEU A 136 1.19 11.28 -7.78
C LEU A 136 1.07 12.26 -6.60
N TYR A 137 1.61 11.90 -5.43
CA TYR A 137 1.55 12.71 -4.21
C TYR A 137 2.96 12.91 -3.59
N GLY A 138 3.97 13.18 -4.43
CA GLY A 138 5.37 13.29 -4.00
C GLY A 138 5.66 14.34 -2.92
N HIS A 139 4.88 15.42 -2.85
CA HIS A 139 5.07 16.48 -1.85
C HIS A 139 4.65 16.08 -0.43
N PHE A 140 3.90 14.97 -0.28
CA PHE A 140 3.47 14.46 1.02
C PHE A 140 4.65 14.20 1.96
N VAL A 141 5.82 13.78 1.46
CA VAL A 141 6.99 13.54 2.32
C VAL A 141 7.41 14.81 3.07
N ILE A 142 7.37 15.96 2.40
CA ILE A 142 7.73 17.25 3.00
C ILE A 142 6.59 17.73 3.90
N GLU A 143 5.36 17.68 3.39
CA GLU A 143 4.15 18.09 4.10
C GLU A 143 3.99 17.33 5.42
N HIS A 144 4.16 16.01 5.41
CA HIS A 144 3.98 15.17 6.57
C HIS A 144 5.08 15.39 7.61
N VAL A 145 6.35 15.33 7.20
CA VAL A 145 7.49 15.39 8.13
C VAL A 145 7.74 16.80 8.64
N HIS A 146 7.67 17.82 7.77
CA HIS A 146 8.01 19.20 8.12
C HIS A 146 6.79 20.11 8.36
N GLY A 147 5.61 19.71 7.89
CA GLY A 147 4.33 20.34 8.17
C GLY A 147 3.62 19.66 9.34
N HIS A 148 2.95 18.53 9.09
CA HIS A 148 2.08 17.84 10.04
C HIS A 148 2.78 17.50 11.34
N HIS A 149 3.86 16.72 11.32
CA HIS A 149 4.55 16.33 12.56
C HIS A 149 5.11 17.52 13.37
N ARG A 150 5.38 18.65 12.71
CA ARG A 150 5.90 19.86 13.37
C ARG A 150 4.78 20.74 13.94
N HIS A 151 3.61 20.74 13.32
CA HIS A 151 2.51 21.66 13.62
C HIS A 151 1.19 20.96 13.98
N VAL A 152 1.24 19.65 14.27
CA VAL A 152 0.07 18.82 14.56
C VAL A 152 -0.86 19.48 15.56
N ALA A 153 -2.16 19.46 15.26
CA ALA A 153 -3.21 20.08 16.08
C ALA A 153 -3.08 21.61 16.27
N THR A 154 -2.45 22.31 15.30
CA THR A 154 -2.44 23.77 15.22
C THR A 154 -3.03 24.26 13.89
N PRO A 155 -3.39 25.55 13.74
CA PRO A 155 -3.84 26.09 12.46
C PRO A 155 -2.81 26.06 11.32
N ARG A 156 -1.57 25.66 11.59
CA ARG A 156 -0.49 25.51 10.60
C ARG A 156 -0.26 24.06 10.17
N ASP A 157 -1.06 23.13 10.69
CA ASP A 157 -1.13 21.75 10.21
C ASP A 157 -1.71 21.79 8.77
N PRO A 158 -0.97 21.36 7.74
CA PRO A 158 -1.37 21.46 6.34
C PRO A 158 -2.64 20.67 5.98
#